data_AF-A0AAU5K1M7-F1
#
_entry.id   AF-A0AAU5K1M7-F1
#
_cell.length_a   1.000
_cell.length_b   1.000
_cell.length_c   1.000
_cell.angle_alpha   90.00
_cell.angle_beta   90.00
_cell.angle_gamma   90.00
#
_symmetry.space_group_name_H-M   'P 1'
#
loop_
_entity.id
_entity.type
_entity.pdbx_description
1 polymer ?
#
loop_
_entity_poly.entity_id
_entity_poly.type
_entity_poly.pdbx_seq_one_letter_code
_entity_poly.pdbx_strand_id
1 'polypeptide(L)'
;MSAKRSAGLLVFRHTAGKGVEVLIGHMGGPLWASREQEAWSIPKGEYEPDEAPEAAARREFLEELGLPAPEGAWIDLGESRQRSGKTVTVWAVEGDLDPAAAVPGTFTMEWPPRSGVRREFPEIDRVGWFTPEAAAPLLVTGQLVFLDRLTEHLGAPA
;
A
#
# COMPACT_ATOMS: atom_id res chain seq x y z
N MET A 1 -16.01 -20.47 4.08
CA MET A 1 -14.79 -19.81 3.53
C MET A 1 -14.19 -19.00 4.66
N SER A 2 -12.91 -19.24 5.01
CA SER A 2 -12.23 -18.43 6.03
C SER A 2 -12.22 -16.97 5.58
N ALA A 3 -12.46 -16.03 6.50
CA ALA A 3 -12.38 -14.61 6.16
C ALA A 3 -10.91 -14.28 5.86
N LYS A 4 -10.61 -13.90 4.60
CA LYS A 4 -9.26 -13.49 4.20
C LYS A 4 -8.83 -12.29 5.04
N ARG A 5 -7.59 -12.33 5.53
CA ARG A 5 -6.97 -11.24 6.29
C ARG A 5 -5.76 -10.72 5.53
N SER A 6 -5.55 -9.42 5.60
CA SER A 6 -4.35 -8.77 5.08
C SER A 6 -3.80 -7.78 6.08
N ALA A 7 -2.49 -7.58 6.06
CA ALA A 7 -1.79 -6.63 6.90
C ALA A 7 -0.91 -5.71 6.04
N GLY A 8 -0.87 -4.43 6.37
CA GLY A 8 -0.14 -3.42 5.59
C GLY A 8 0.54 -2.36 6.42
N LEU A 9 1.44 -1.61 5.78
CA LEU A 9 2.24 -0.56 6.41
C LEU A 9 2.18 0.72 5.57
N LEU A 10 1.71 1.80 6.19
CA LEU A 10 1.68 3.15 5.62
C LEU A 10 2.86 3.96 6.13
N VAL A 11 3.87 4.16 5.30
CA VAL A 11 5.00 5.02 5.67
C VAL A 11 4.62 6.48 5.45
N PHE A 12 4.91 7.33 6.42
CA PHE A 12 4.72 8.78 6.32
C PHE A 12 6.01 9.53 6.67
N ARG A 13 6.08 10.80 6.26
CA ARG A 13 7.16 11.72 6.65
C ARG A 13 6.64 13.13 6.84
N HIS A 14 7.38 13.92 7.61
CA HIS A 14 7.15 15.37 7.70
C HIS A 14 8.05 16.13 6.72
N THR A 15 7.43 16.89 5.83
CA THR A 15 8.12 17.70 4.82
C THR A 15 7.90 19.18 5.10
N ALA A 16 9.01 19.92 5.24
CA ALA A 16 8.97 21.36 5.47
C ALA A 16 8.15 22.08 4.38
N GLY A 17 7.13 22.84 4.81
CA GLY A 17 6.26 23.60 3.91
C GLY A 17 5.14 22.81 3.22
N LYS A 18 5.12 21.47 3.34
CA LYS A 18 4.05 20.61 2.79
C LYS A 18 3.25 19.86 3.85
N GLY A 19 3.74 19.81 5.09
CA GLY A 19 3.09 19.03 6.15
C GLY A 19 3.47 17.56 6.06
N VAL A 20 2.47 16.67 6.15
CA VAL A 20 2.67 15.22 6.10
C VAL A 20 2.61 14.74 4.65
N GLU A 21 3.50 13.83 4.26
CA GLU A 21 3.41 13.06 3.03
C GLU A 21 3.34 11.56 3.38
N VAL A 22 2.63 10.78 2.58
CA VAL A 22 2.49 9.33 2.68
C VAL A 22 3.04 8.62 1.44
N LEU A 23 3.60 7.44 1.63
CA LEU A 23 4.13 6.59 0.56
C LEU A 23 3.07 5.59 0.11
N ILE A 24 2.69 5.64 -1.17
CA ILE A 24 1.74 4.70 -1.79
C ILE A 24 2.30 4.16 -3.10
N GLY A 25 1.85 2.96 -3.50
CA GLY A 25 2.27 2.29 -4.74
C GLY A 25 1.14 2.20 -5.76
N HIS A 26 1.42 2.51 -7.03
CA HIS A 26 0.51 2.33 -8.15
C HIS A 26 0.54 0.85 -8.57
N MET A 27 -0.64 0.25 -8.69
CA MET A 27 -0.76 -1.15 -9.12
C MET A 27 -0.21 -1.31 -10.53
N GLY A 28 0.70 -2.27 -10.69
CA GLY A 28 1.35 -2.53 -11.95
C GLY A 28 0.52 -3.43 -12.87
N GLY A 29 0.98 -3.51 -14.11
CA GLY A 29 0.39 -4.35 -15.14
C GLY A 29 -0.64 -3.65 -16.03
N PRO A 30 -1.03 -4.32 -17.12
CA PRO A 30 -1.63 -3.64 -18.26
C PRO A 30 -3.08 -3.17 -18.02
N LEU A 31 -3.76 -3.71 -17.00
CA LEU A 31 -5.11 -3.28 -16.63
C LEU A 31 -5.13 -1.96 -15.85
N TRP A 32 -4.01 -1.61 -15.23
CA TRP A 32 -3.83 -0.44 -14.38
C TRP A 32 -3.00 0.66 -15.05
N ALA A 33 -2.21 0.32 -16.08
CA ALA A 33 -1.28 1.22 -16.75
C ALA A 33 -1.84 2.57 -17.21
N SER A 34 -3.15 2.68 -17.48
CA SER A 34 -3.82 3.92 -17.91
C SER A 34 -4.73 4.53 -16.84
N ARG A 35 -4.70 4.02 -15.61
CA ARG A 35 -5.53 4.49 -14.49
C ARG A 35 -4.64 5.26 -13.51
N GLU A 36 -5.27 6.18 -12.80
CA GLU A 36 -4.61 6.94 -11.73
C GLU A 36 -5.53 6.93 -10.51
N GLN A 37 -6.80 7.26 -10.71
CA GLN A 37 -7.79 7.23 -9.66
C GLN A 37 -8.12 5.79 -9.26
N GLU A 38 -8.19 5.56 -7.95
CA GLU A 38 -8.42 4.25 -7.34
C GLU A 38 -7.48 3.14 -7.88
N ALA A 39 -6.27 3.53 -8.31
CA ALA A 39 -5.26 2.65 -8.89
C ALA A 39 -4.02 2.50 -8.01
N TRP A 40 -3.98 3.21 -6.88
CA TRP A 40 -2.89 3.15 -5.92
C TRP A 40 -3.32 2.44 -4.63
N SER A 41 -2.37 1.87 -3.92
CA SER A 41 -2.62 1.24 -2.63
C SER A 41 -1.49 1.39 -1.62
N ILE A 42 -1.86 1.30 -0.34
CA ILE A 42 -0.96 1.03 0.77
C ILE A 42 -0.43 -0.41 0.60
N PRO A 43 0.90 -0.64 0.67
CA PRO A 43 1.49 -1.96 0.57
C PRO A 43 0.96 -2.90 1.65
N LYS A 44 0.52 -4.10 1.25
CA LYS A 44 -0.11 -5.10 2.11
C LYS A 44 -0.25 -6.44 1.37
N GLY A 45 -0.25 -7.53 2.12
CA GLY A 45 -0.64 -8.83 1.56
C GLY A 45 -1.36 -9.70 2.56
N GLU A 46 -1.68 -10.92 2.14
CA GLU A 46 -2.48 -11.87 2.91
C GLU A 46 -1.61 -12.58 3.96
N TYR A 47 -2.22 -12.95 5.08
CA TYR A 47 -1.54 -13.70 6.12
C TYR A 47 -2.45 -14.78 6.71
N GLU A 48 -1.82 -15.85 7.20
CA GLU A 48 -2.49 -16.99 7.81
C GLU A 48 -2.70 -16.76 9.33
N PRO A 49 -3.64 -17.46 9.99
CA PRO A 49 -3.98 -17.23 11.40
C PRO A 49 -2.82 -17.41 12.40
N ASP A 50 -1.75 -18.10 12.02
CA ASP A 50 -0.56 -18.34 12.82
C ASP A 50 0.54 -17.27 12.62
N GLU A 51 0.39 -16.37 11.66
CA GLU A 51 1.27 -15.21 11.46
C GLU A 51 0.74 -13.98 12.21
N ALA A 52 1.61 -13.31 12.97
CA ALA A 52 1.27 -12.03 13.59
C ALA A 52 1.10 -10.97 12.50
N PRO A 53 0.03 -10.16 12.50
CA PRO A 53 -0.22 -9.26 11.39
C PRO A 53 0.82 -8.13 11.26
N GLU A 54 1.50 -7.67 12.31
CA GLU A 54 2.67 -6.78 12.13
C GLU A 54 3.81 -7.46 11.35
N ALA A 55 4.05 -8.75 11.61
CA ALA A 55 5.09 -9.51 10.91
C ALA A 55 4.74 -9.64 9.42
N ALA A 56 3.47 -9.92 9.12
CA ALA A 56 2.96 -9.92 7.75
C ALA A 56 3.12 -8.54 7.09
N ALA A 57 2.70 -7.45 7.74
CA ALA A 57 2.87 -6.10 7.19
C ALA A 57 4.34 -5.78 6.86
N ARG A 58 5.29 -6.23 7.71
CA ARG A 58 6.72 -6.05 7.46
C ARG A 58 7.23 -6.85 6.27
N ARG A 59 6.84 -8.13 6.18
CA ARG A 59 7.18 -9.04 5.09
C ARG A 59 6.65 -8.51 3.76
N GLU A 60 5.36 -8.16 3.73
CA GLU A 60 4.67 -7.69 2.54
C GLU A 60 5.20 -6.35 2.06
N PHE A 61 5.55 -5.43 2.97
CA PHE A 61 6.20 -4.18 2.59
C PHE A 61 7.53 -4.43 1.85
N LEU A 62 8.32 -5.41 2.30
CA LEU A 62 9.55 -5.81 1.64
C LEU A 62 9.28 -6.53 0.31
N GLU A 63 8.29 -7.41 0.24
CA GLU A 63 7.95 -8.16 -0.97
C GLU A 63 7.38 -7.24 -2.07
N GLU A 64 6.46 -6.33 -1.71
CA GLU A 64 5.79 -5.45 -2.67
C GLU A 64 6.64 -4.25 -3.09
N LEU A 65 7.48 -3.69 -2.21
CA LEU A 65 8.32 -2.53 -2.53
C LEU A 65 9.81 -2.84 -2.71
N GLY A 66 10.30 -4.02 -2.28
CA GLY A 66 11.73 -4.31 -2.26
C GLY A 66 12.51 -3.49 -1.22
N LEU A 67 11.82 -2.78 -0.32
CA LEU A 67 12.40 -1.91 0.68
C LEU A 67 12.16 -2.46 2.10
N PRO A 68 13.13 -2.36 3.02
CA PRO A 68 12.86 -2.72 4.40
C PRO A 68 11.84 -1.75 5.01
N ALA A 69 10.90 -2.29 5.79
CA ALA A 69 10.02 -1.45 6.60
C ALA A 69 10.87 -0.55 7.52
N PRO A 70 10.59 0.77 7.60
CA PRO A 70 11.30 1.67 8.49
C PRO A 70 11.31 1.18 9.94
N GLU A 71 12.41 1.47 10.63
CA GLU A 71 12.48 1.34 12.08
C GLU A 71 11.69 2.46 12.75
N GLY A 72 11.21 2.22 13.97
CA GLY A 72 10.48 3.23 14.74
C GLY A 72 9.23 2.68 15.40
N ALA A 73 8.50 3.57 16.07
CA ALA A 73 7.22 3.25 16.69
C ALA A 73 6.14 3.13 15.62
N TRP A 74 5.45 1.99 15.59
CA TRP A 74 4.32 1.78 14.68
C TRP A 74 3.04 2.30 15.34
N ILE A 75 2.32 3.15 14.62
CA ILE A 75 1.00 3.66 14.99
C ILE A 75 -0.04 2.67 14.49
N ASP A 76 -0.84 2.13 15.40
CA ASP A 76 -1.97 1.26 15.03
C ASP A 76 -3.09 2.09 14.39
N LEU A 77 -3.33 1.90 13.09
CA LEU A 77 -4.45 2.51 12.37
C LEU A 77 -5.68 1.59 12.37
N GLY A 78 -5.63 0.47 13.07
CA GLY A 78 -6.71 -0.46 13.28
C GLY A 78 -7.08 -1.30 12.06
N GLU A 79 -8.27 -1.88 12.12
CA GLU A 79 -8.80 -2.78 11.08
C GLU A 79 -9.92 -2.13 10.26
N SER A 80 -10.08 -2.59 9.04
CA SER A 80 -11.21 -2.28 8.17
C SER A 80 -11.63 -3.47 7.33
N ARG A 81 -12.93 -3.77 7.30
CA ARG A 81 -13.50 -4.80 6.44
C ARG A 81 -13.85 -4.22 5.08
N GLN A 82 -13.20 -4.71 4.04
CA GLN A 82 -13.44 -4.27 2.67
C GLN A 82 -14.67 -4.95 2.05
N ARG A 83 -15.20 -4.36 0.95
CA ARG A 83 -16.38 -4.88 0.22
C ARG A 83 -16.19 -6.31 -0.30
N SER A 84 -14.95 -6.73 -0.55
CA SER A 84 -14.60 -8.10 -0.93
C SER A 84 -14.80 -9.12 0.20
N GLY A 85 -15.08 -8.66 1.42
CA GLY A 85 -15.16 -9.49 2.63
C GLY A 85 -13.83 -9.66 3.36
N LYS A 86 -12.71 -9.17 2.78
CA LYS A 86 -11.38 -9.18 3.38
C LYS A 86 -11.27 -8.18 4.52
N THR A 87 -10.68 -8.59 5.64
CA THR A 87 -10.28 -7.67 6.72
C THR A 87 -8.84 -7.23 6.49
N VAL A 88 -8.59 -5.93 6.55
CA VAL A 88 -7.25 -5.34 6.42
C VAL A 88 -6.90 -4.65 7.72
N THR A 89 -5.74 -4.98 8.29
CA THR A 89 -5.13 -4.29 9.43
C THR A 89 -3.97 -3.44 8.91
N VAL A 90 -3.84 -2.19 9.33
CA VAL A 90 -2.76 -1.30 8.85
C VAL A 90 -2.11 -0.60 10.02
N TRP A 91 -0.79 -0.47 9.95
CA TRP A 91 0.01 0.40 10.80
C TRP A 91 0.59 1.55 9.99
N ALA A 92 0.95 2.62 10.67
CA ALA A 92 1.80 3.66 10.11
C ALA A 92 3.15 3.75 10.83
N VAL A 93 4.18 4.16 10.10
CA VAL A 93 5.51 4.41 10.67
C VAL A 93 6.13 5.62 9.97
N GLU A 94 6.85 6.44 10.75
CA GLU A 94 7.60 7.54 10.17
C GLU A 94 8.86 7.00 9.48
N GLY A 95 9.13 7.48 8.26
CA GLY A 95 10.33 7.11 7.53
C GLY A 95 10.51 7.90 6.25
N ASP A 96 11.76 8.15 5.88
CA ASP A 96 12.11 8.83 4.62
C ASP A 96 12.80 7.84 3.68
N LEU A 97 11.98 7.18 2.88
CA LEU A 97 12.40 6.20 1.89
C LEU A 97 12.56 6.87 0.52
N ASP A 98 13.55 6.41 -0.25
CA ASP A 98 13.70 6.76 -1.67
C ASP A 98 12.80 5.87 -2.54
N PRO A 99 11.73 6.40 -3.17
CA PRO A 99 10.87 5.60 -4.03
C PRO A 99 11.59 5.02 -5.25
N ALA A 100 12.69 5.65 -5.69
CA ALA A 100 13.49 5.15 -6.81
C ALA A 100 14.29 3.88 -6.48
N ALA A 101 14.46 3.58 -5.19
CA ALA A 101 15.09 2.36 -4.72
C ALA A 101 14.12 1.18 -4.62
N ALA A 102 12.83 1.38 -4.89
CA ALA A 102 11.84 0.32 -4.85
C ALA A 102 12.09 -0.72 -5.96
N VAL A 103 12.06 -2.00 -5.59
CA VAL A 103 12.18 -3.14 -6.51
C VAL A 103 11.03 -4.12 -6.25
N PRO A 104 9.85 -3.85 -6.81
CA PRO A 104 8.67 -4.68 -6.60
C PRO A 104 8.81 -6.09 -7.18
N GLY A 105 8.11 -7.03 -6.55
CA GLY A 105 7.85 -8.35 -7.14
C GLY A 105 7.12 -8.27 -8.49
N THR A 106 7.09 -9.40 -9.19
CA THR A 106 6.45 -9.52 -10.50
C THR A 106 5.40 -10.62 -10.50
N PHE A 107 4.39 -10.46 -11.36
CA PHE A 107 3.42 -11.49 -11.67
C PHE A 107 3.40 -11.79 -13.17
N THR A 108 2.99 -13.01 -13.52
CA THR A 108 2.88 -13.43 -14.92
C THR A 108 1.42 -13.57 -15.34
N MET A 109 1.03 -12.93 -16.44
CA MET A 109 -0.29 -13.11 -17.07
C MET A 109 -0.20 -13.23 -18.58
N GLU A 110 -1.26 -13.76 -19.19
CA GLU A 110 -1.39 -13.75 -20.64
C GLU A 110 -1.70 -12.34 -21.14
N TRP A 111 -0.87 -11.81 -22.04
CA TRP A 111 -1.06 -10.48 -22.59
C TRP A 111 -0.46 -10.32 -24.00
N PRO A 112 -1.22 -9.79 -24.99
CA PRO A 112 -2.62 -9.36 -24.93
C PRO A 112 -3.61 -10.52 -24.64
N PRO A 113 -4.85 -10.24 -24.21
CA PRO A 113 -5.82 -11.29 -23.88
C PRO A 113 -6.10 -12.23 -25.07
N ARG A 114 -6.16 -13.54 -24.82
CA ARG A 114 -6.40 -14.62 -25.81
C ARG A 114 -5.29 -14.78 -26.87
N SER A 115 -4.08 -14.30 -26.59
CA SER A 115 -2.91 -14.47 -27.45
C SER A 115 -2.13 -15.76 -27.21
N GLY A 116 -2.34 -16.42 -26.07
CA GLY A 116 -1.49 -17.52 -25.59
C GLY A 116 -0.07 -17.09 -25.15
N VAL A 117 0.27 -15.79 -25.23
CA VAL A 117 1.58 -15.26 -24.86
C VAL A 117 1.56 -14.84 -23.39
N ARG A 118 2.39 -15.48 -22.57
CA ARG A 118 2.61 -15.06 -21.17
C ARG A 118 3.68 -13.97 -21.09
N ARG A 119 3.41 -12.93 -20.31
CA ARG A 119 4.32 -11.84 -20.02
C ARG A 119 4.36 -11.59 -18.52
N GLU A 120 5.49 -11.05 -18.09
CA GLU A 120 5.74 -10.65 -16.71
C GLU A 120 5.52 -9.14 -16.57
N PHE A 121 4.91 -8.74 -15.45
CA PHE A 121 4.64 -7.35 -15.09
C PHE A 121 4.97 -7.15 -13.61
N PRO A 122 5.40 -5.95 -13.21
CA PRO A 122 5.59 -5.66 -11.80
C PRO A 122 4.23 -5.59 -11.10
N GLU A 123 4.16 -6.00 -9.83
CA GLU A 123 2.96 -5.86 -9.00
C GLU A 123 2.68 -4.38 -8.65
N ILE A 124 3.75 -3.60 -8.51
CA ILE A 124 3.73 -2.14 -8.35
C ILE A 124 4.64 -1.55 -9.42
N ASP A 125 4.15 -0.64 -10.26
CA ASP A 125 4.98 -0.03 -11.31
C ASP A 125 5.51 1.37 -10.95
N ARG A 126 4.92 2.02 -9.94
CA ARG A 126 5.32 3.33 -9.44
C ARG A 126 5.12 3.40 -7.94
N VAL A 127 6.01 4.13 -7.28
CA VAL A 127 5.94 4.43 -5.85
C VAL A 127 6.13 5.93 -5.70
N GLY A 128 5.36 6.58 -4.84
CA GLY A 128 5.42 8.03 -4.71
C GLY A 128 4.99 8.55 -3.35
N TRP A 129 5.55 9.71 -3.02
CA TRP A 129 5.17 10.53 -1.88
C TRP A 129 4.06 11.51 -2.27
N PHE A 130 2.99 11.53 -1.49
CA PHE A 130 1.84 12.40 -1.72
C PHE A 130 1.34 12.97 -0.40
N THR A 131 0.83 14.20 -0.40
CA THR A 131 0.07 14.67 0.77
C THR A 131 -1.22 13.84 0.90
N PRO A 132 -1.84 13.75 2.09
CA PRO A 132 -3.10 13.03 2.25
C PRO A 132 -4.18 13.45 1.23
N GLU A 133 -4.31 14.75 0.99
CA GLU A 133 -5.30 15.29 0.05
C GLU A 133 -5.03 14.83 -1.39
N ALA A 134 -3.77 14.71 -1.79
CA ALA A 134 -3.36 14.23 -3.10
C ALA A 134 -3.43 12.70 -3.22
N ALA A 135 -3.20 11.97 -2.12
CA ALA A 135 -3.28 10.51 -2.06
C ALA A 135 -4.74 10.00 -2.11
N ALA A 136 -5.68 10.74 -1.50
CA ALA A 136 -7.08 10.34 -1.40
C ALA A 136 -7.75 9.95 -2.74
N PRO A 137 -7.67 10.74 -3.83
CA PRO A 137 -8.28 10.34 -5.10
C PRO A 137 -7.55 9.18 -5.81
N LEU A 138 -6.29 8.91 -5.45
CA LEU A 138 -5.46 7.87 -6.06
C LEU A 138 -5.69 6.50 -5.40
N LEU A 139 -5.89 6.50 -4.09
CA LEU A 139 -6.06 5.29 -3.30
C LEU A 139 -7.36 4.55 -3.63
N VAL A 140 -7.30 3.22 -3.59
CA VAL A 140 -8.50 2.39 -3.61
C VAL A 140 -9.43 2.78 -2.46
N THR A 141 -10.73 2.95 -2.73
CA THR A 141 -11.73 3.39 -1.75
C THR A 141 -11.66 2.66 -0.41
N GLY A 142 -11.37 1.35 -0.42
CA GLY A 142 -11.30 0.54 0.79
C GLY A 142 -10.12 0.83 1.72
N GLN A 143 -9.20 1.73 1.35
CA GLN A 143 -8.03 2.12 2.15
C GLN A 143 -8.07 3.57 2.63
N LEU A 144 -9.00 4.40 2.16
CA LEU A 144 -9.11 5.81 2.56
C LEU A 144 -9.26 5.98 4.08
N VAL A 145 -9.95 5.05 4.72
CA VAL A 145 -10.11 5.03 6.19
C VAL A 145 -8.78 5.03 6.96
N PHE A 146 -7.72 4.43 6.41
CA PHE A 146 -6.41 4.42 7.07
C PHE A 146 -5.68 5.75 6.89
N LEU A 147 -5.91 6.42 5.76
CA LEU A 147 -5.41 7.77 5.55
C LEU A 147 -6.08 8.76 6.51
N ASP A 148 -7.40 8.67 6.66
CA ASP A 148 -8.16 9.51 7.59
C ASP A 148 -7.68 9.32 9.04
N ARG A 149 -7.51 8.06 9.47
CA ARG A 149 -7.04 7.71 10.82
C ARG A 149 -5.62 8.21 11.08
N LEU A 150 -4.73 8.15 10.09
CA LEU A 150 -3.38 8.71 10.22
C LEU A 150 -3.43 10.23 10.39
N THR A 151 -4.19 10.92 9.54
CA THR A 151 -4.37 12.37 9.61
C THR A 151 -4.93 12.83 10.95
N GLU A 152 -5.95 12.13 11.47
CA GLU A 152 -6.51 12.35 12.81
C GLU A 152 -5.46 12.14 13.91
N HIS A 153 -4.69 11.05 13.85
CA HIS A 153 -3.65 10.74 14.83
C HIS A 153 -2.55 11.81 14.87
N LEU A 154 -2.15 12.34 13.71
CA LEU A 154 -1.11 13.35 13.59
C LEU A 154 -1.60 14.78 13.89
N GLY A 155 -2.91 14.97 14.12
CA GLY A 155 -3.51 16.30 14.29
C GLY A 155 -3.39 17.18 13.05
N ALA A 156 -3.21 16.57 11.88
CA ALA A 156 -3.23 17.28 10.61
C ALA A 156 -4.70 17.50 10.18
N PRO A 157 -5.07 18.66 9.62
CA PRO A 157 -6.39 18.81 9.01
C PRO A 157 -6.50 17.90 7.77
N ALA A 158 -7.66 17.26 7.59
CA ALA A 158 -8.01 16.46 6.43
C ALA A 158 -8.41 17.30 5.21
#